data_AF-A0A453KP71-F1
#
_entry.id   AF-A0A453KP71-F1
#
_cell.length_a   1.000
_cell.length_b   1.000
_cell.length_c   1.000
_cell.angle_alpha   90.00
_cell.angle_beta   90.00
_cell.angle_gamma   90.00
#
_symmetry.space_group_name_H-M   'P 1'
#
loop_
_entity.id
_entity.type
_entity.pdbx_description
1 polymer ?
#
loop_
_entity_poly.entity_id
_entity_poly.type
_entity_poly.pdbx_seq_one_letter_code
_entity_poly.pdbx_strand_id
1 'polypeptide(L)'
;GRVNTSDVFGVKNSDLVPGKYEGGLKLWEGSLDLVKTLNSDIKDDRLLMEGKHVLELGCGHGLPGIYAGLKGAGLVHFQDFNAEVLRCLTIPNVKANLLKKSSQGTSTSRSIGFYAGDWSEIDKLLLCGDAVQDKITNLRTENEGYRGYDIILMAETVYALDSLPSLYRLVKKCLHYPSGVVYMAGKKHYFGVGGGTRQFLRLVREDGKEPASCMWRRGLNYPS
;
A
#
# COMPACT_ATOMS: atom_id res chain seq x y z
N GLY A 1 21.01 -13.32 23.87
CA GLY A 1 21.35 -14.37 22.89
C GLY A 1 20.78 -13.98 21.56
N ARG A 2 21.59 -14.01 20.48
CA ARG A 2 21.07 -13.80 19.13
C ARG A 2 20.26 -15.04 18.75
N VAL A 3 18.95 -14.86 18.58
CA VAL A 3 18.08 -15.93 18.08
C VAL A 3 18.18 -15.91 16.56
N ASN A 4 18.51 -17.05 15.95
CA ASN A 4 18.58 -17.21 14.51
C ASN A 4 17.15 -17.40 13.97
N THR A 5 16.83 -16.71 12.88
CA THR A 5 15.53 -16.71 12.21
C THR A 5 15.14 -18.07 11.63
N SER A 6 16.10 -18.98 11.44
CA SER A 6 15.82 -20.38 11.08
C SER A 6 14.93 -21.10 12.09
N ASP A 7 15.06 -20.73 13.37
CA ASP A 7 14.48 -21.50 14.48
C ASP A 7 13.02 -21.10 14.75
N VAL A 8 12.58 -19.95 14.21
CA VAL A 8 11.23 -19.41 14.45
C VAL A 8 10.24 -19.81 13.35
N PHE A 9 10.69 -19.88 12.08
CA PHE A 9 9.78 -20.04 10.95
C PHE A 9 9.92 -21.38 10.21
N GLY A 10 10.95 -22.19 10.48
CA GLY A 10 11.03 -23.57 9.96
C GLY A 10 11.04 -23.71 8.43
N VAL A 11 11.31 -22.65 7.65
CA VAL A 11 11.33 -22.70 6.18
C VAL A 11 12.75 -22.63 5.66
N LYS A 12 13.16 -23.65 4.87
CA LYS A 12 14.41 -23.64 4.10
C LYS A 12 14.25 -22.78 2.85
N ASN A 13 15.05 -21.70 2.73
CA ASN A 13 15.56 -21.02 1.52
C ASN A 13 14.66 -20.81 0.26
N SER A 14 13.34 -20.95 0.33
CA SER A 14 12.43 -20.54 -0.75
C SER A 14 11.50 -19.43 -0.26
N ASP A 15 11.85 -18.19 -0.58
CA ASP A 15 11.19 -16.98 -0.08
C ASP A 15 9.82 -16.67 -0.71
N LEU A 16 9.31 -17.53 -1.60
CA LEU A 16 8.03 -17.33 -2.29
C LEU A 16 7.30 -18.66 -2.51
N VAL A 17 6.11 -18.77 -1.93
CA VAL A 17 5.09 -19.78 -2.26
C VAL A 17 3.78 -19.03 -2.54
N PRO A 18 3.40 -18.84 -3.83
CA PRO A 18 2.16 -18.14 -4.20
C PRO A 18 0.95 -18.68 -3.45
N GLY A 19 0.15 -17.78 -2.84
CA GLY A 19 -1.06 -18.15 -2.09
C GLY A 19 -0.82 -18.81 -0.71
N LYS A 20 0.43 -18.94 -0.24
CA LYS A 20 0.75 -19.43 1.12
C LYS A 20 1.73 -18.54 1.88
N TYR A 21 2.78 -18.06 1.22
CA TYR A 21 3.81 -17.22 1.82
C TYR A 21 4.45 -16.37 0.73
N GLU A 22 4.11 -15.09 0.69
CA GLU A 22 4.48 -14.18 -0.40
C GLU A 22 5.66 -13.25 -0.05
N GLY A 23 6.56 -13.75 0.80
CA GLY A 23 7.66 -12.95 1.33
C GLY A 23 7.18 -11.87 2.32
N GLY A 24 8.14 -11.20 2.95
CA GLY A 24 7.84 -10.17 3.95
C GLY A 24 9.02 -9.84 4.88
N LEU A 25 10.00 -10.74 5.00
CA LEU A 25 11.17 -10.55 5.90
C LEU A 25 12.27 -9.65 5.33
N LYS A 26 12.34 -9.44 4.01
CA LYS A 26 13.34 -8.57 3.37
C LYS A 26 12.72 -7.23 3.02
N LEU A 27 13.41 -6.14 3.33
CA LEU A 27 13.05 -4.82 2.85
C LEU A 27 13.43 -4.75 1.37
N TRP A 28 12.42 -4.70 0.50
CA TRP A 28 12.63 -4.74 -0.95
C TRP A 28 13.01 -3.36 -1.49
N GLU A 29 13.85 -3.34 -2.53
CA GLU A 29 14.37 -2.11 -3.12
C GLU A 29 13.24 -1.22 -3.68
N GLY A 30 12.15 -1.84 -4.16
CA GLY A 30 10.97 -1.15 -4.64
C GLY A 30 10.31 -0.22 -3.60
N SER A 31 10.25 -0.60 -2.32
CA SER A 31 9.68 0.24 -1.26
C SER A 31 10.53 1.50 -0.99
N LEU A 32 11.86 1.37 -1.03
CA LEU A 32 12.77 2.50 -0.85
C LEU A 32 12.68 3.48 -2.02
N ASP A 33 12.62 2.96 -3.23
CA ASP A 33 12.50 3.81 -4.41
C ASP A 33 11.17 4.52 -4.48
N LEU A 34 10.08 3.87 -4.07
CA LEU A 34 8.79 4.51 -3.95
C LEU A 34 8.86 5.70 -2.98
N VAL A 35 9.50 5.54 -1.82
CA VAL A 35 9.73 6.64 -0.87
C VAL A 35 10.58 7.76 -1.48
N LYS A 36 11.63 7.44 -2.23
CA LYS A 36 12.45 8.47 -2.92
C LYS A 36 11.63 9.26 -3.92
N THR A 37 10.80 8.59 -4.73
CA THR A 37 9.91 9.22 -5.70
C THR A 37 8.89 10.12 -5.00
N LEU A 38 8.20 9.63 -3.97
CA LEU A 38 7.27 10.44 -3.17
C LEU A 38 7.96 11.67 -2.59
N ASN A 39 9.17 11.52 -2.05
CA ASN A 39 9.94 12.63 -1.51
C ASN A 39 10.31 13.68 -2.57
N SER A 40 10.70 13.24 -3.77
CA SER A 40 10.98 14.15 -4.88
C SER A 40 9.73 14.89 -5.32
N ASP A 41 8.60 14.19 -5.45
CA ASP A 41 7.35 14.80 -5.90
C ASP A 41 6.76 15.77 -4.88
N ILE A 42 6.94 15.52 -3.58
CA ILE A 42 6.59 16.49 -2.53
C ILE A 42 7.49 17.73 -2.60
N LYS A 43 8.80 17.56 -2.78
CA LYS A 43 9.75 18.69 -2.86
C LYS A 43 9.55 19.57 -4.09
N ASP A 44 9.09 18.98 -5.18
CA ASP A 44 8.87 19.68 -6.44
C ASP A 44 7.41 20.17 -6.57
N ASP A 45 6.65 20.22 -5.47
CA ASP A 45 5.24 20.65 -5.39
C ASP A 45 4.30 19.89 -6.36
N ARG A 46 4.66 18.67 -6.75
CA ARG A 46 3.86 17.78 -7.61
C ARG A 46 2.90 16.88 -6.84
N LEU A 47 3.09 16.75 -5.52
CA LEU A 47 2.29 15.91 -4.63
C LEU A 47 2.05 16.60 -3.29
N LEU A 48 0.79 16.86 -2.97
CA LEU A 48 0.36 17.27 -1.62
C LEU A 48 -0.02 16.02 -0.81
N MET A 49 0.71 15.74 0.27
CA MET A 49 0.45 14.61 1.16
C MET A 49 -0.41 14.96 2.38
N GLU A 50 -0.37 16.21 2.84
CA GLU A 50 -1.10 16.66 4.04
C GLU A 50 -2.61 16.39 3.89
N GLY A 51 -3.20 15.73 4.91
CA GLY A 51 -4.63 15.40 4.95
C GLY A 51 -5.10 14.31 3.99
N LYS A 52 -4.23 13.73 3.15
CA LYS A 52 -4.62 12.74 2.14
C LYS A 52 -4.98 11.37 2.72
N HIS A 53 -5.87 10.66 2.01
CA HIS A 53 -6.20 9.27 2.27
C HIS A 53 -5.27 8.36 1.46
N VAL A 54 -4.45 7.58 2.15
CA VAL A 54 -3.40 6.76 1.55
C VAL A 54 -3.63 5.28 1.84
N LEU A 55 -3.59 4.45 0.80
CA LEU A 55 -3.63 2.99 0.90
C LEU A 55 -2.32 2.40 0.40
N GLU A 56 -1.66 1.58 1.22
CA GLU A 56 -0.53 0.75 0.80
C GLU A 56 -0.98 -0.70 0.62
N LEU A 57 -0.97 -1.18 -0.63
CA LEU A 57 -1.29 -2.57 -0.98
C LEU A 57 -0.02 -3.43 -0.96
N GLY A 58 -0.10 -4.64 -0.38
CA GLY A 58 1.06 -5.51 -0.20
C GLY A 58 2.15 -4.85 0.63
N CYS A 59 1.76 -4.32 1.80
CA CYS A 59 2.59 -3.38 2.54
C CYS A 59 3.85 -3.98 3.18
N GLY A 60 3.88 -5.27 3.53
CA GLY A 60 5.05 -5.89 4.17
C GLY A 60 5.52 -5.10 5.40
N HIS A 61 6.65 -4.41 5.29
CA HIS A 61 7.18 -3.56 6.36
C HIS A 61 6.43 -2.24 6.57
N GLY A 62 5.58 -1.83 5.62
CA GLY A 62 4.78 -0.60 5.64
C GLY A 62 5.56 0.68 5.37
N LEU A 63 6.72 0.59 4.72
CA LEU A 63 7.66 1.72 4.64
C LEU A 63 7.07 2.93 3.87
N PRO A 64 6.56 2.78 2.63
CA PRO A 64 5.84 3.83 1.91
C PRO A 64 4.69 4.47 2.69
N GLY A 65 3.82 3.67 3.33
CA GLY A 65 2.69 4.18 4.10
C GLY A 65 3.13 4.89 5.39
N ILE A 66 4.16 4.40 6.08
CA ILE A 66 4.78 5.09 7.22
C ILE A 66 5.33 6.44 6.77
N TYR A 67 6.03 6.49 5.62
CA TYR A 67 6.54 7.73 5.08
C TYR A 67 5.41 8.72 4.75
N ALA A 68 4.33 8.26 4.13
CA ALA A 68 3.14 9.08 3.89
C ALA A 68 2.56 9.66 5.19
N GLY A 69 2.48 8.84 6.24
CA GLY A 69 2.09 9.28 7.58
C GLY A 69 3.03 10.34 8.15
N LEU A 70 4.35 10.17 8.04
CA LEU A 70 5.33 11.18 8.46
C LEU A 70 5.24 12.49 7.66
N LYS A 71 4.62 12.47 6.48
CA LYS A 71 4.43 13.61 5.58
C LYS A 71 3.04 14.22 5.65
N GLY A 72 2.25 13.89 6.67
CA GLY A 72 1.00 14.60 6.94
C GLY A 72 -0.26 13.90 6.44
N ALA A 73 -0.19 12.68 5.87
CA ALA A 73 -1.38 11.94 5.47
C ALA A 73 -2.39 11.83 6.62
N GLY A 74 -3.66 12.13 6.37
CA GLY A 74 -4.72 12.13 7.40
C GLY A 74 -5.18 10.70 7.75
N LEU A 75 -5.19 9.83 6.75
CA LEU A 75 -5.54 8.42 6.85
C LEU A 75 -4.45 7.58 6.17
N VAL A 76 -3.96 6.54 6.83
CA VAL A 76 -3.08 5.55 6.21
C VAL A 76 -3.57 4.14 6.50
N HIS A 77 -3.97 3.44 5.45
CA HIS A 77 -4.36 2.04 5.49
C HIS A 77 -3.26 1.15 4.94
N PHE A 78 -2.93 0.10 5.69
CA PHE A 78 -1.95 -0.90 5.35
C PHE A 78 -2.68 -2.20 5.04
N GLN A 79 -2.51 -2.72 3.84
CA GLN A 79 -3.07 -4.01 3.42
C GLN A 79 -1.95 -5.00 3.14
N ASP A 80 -2.09 -6.21 3.66
CA ASP A 80 -1.24 -7.36 3.31
C ASP A 80 -2.12 -8.61 3.14
N PHE A 81 -1.64 -9.59 2.38
CA PHE A 81 -2.35 -10.87 2.31
C PHE A 81 -2.32 -11.58 3.67
N ASN A 82 -1.19 -11.50 4.39
CA ASN A 82 -0.94 -12.26 5.60
C ASN A 82 -1.15 -11.41 6.86
N ALA A 83 -2.12 -11.79 7.70
CA ALA A 83 -2.35 -11.13 8.99
C ALA A 83 -1.13 -11.17 9.93
N GLU A 84 -0.30 -12.20 9.81
CA GLU A 84 0.94 -12.32 10.58
C GLU A 84 1.99 -11.29 10.17
N VAL A 85 2.11 -10.97 8.87
CA VAL A 85 2.99 -9.90 8.38
C VAL A 85 2.59 -8.56 9.00
N LEU A 86 1.28 -8.27 9.02
CA LEU A 86 0.76 -7.08 9.68
C LEU A 86 1.11 -7.05 11.17
N ARG A 87 0.85 -8.15 11.89
CA ARG A 87 1.07 -8.24 13.34
C ARG A 87 2.53 -8.18 13.74
N CYS A 88 3.41 -8.85 13.00
CA CYS A 88 4.80 -9.06 13.38
C CYS A 88 5.77 -8.05 12.76
N LEU A 89 5.39 -7.39 11.65
CA LEU A 89 6.26 -6.45 10.94
C LEU A 89 5.63 -5.07 10.82
N THR A 90 4.49 -4.96 10.14
CA THR A 90 3.90 -3.66 9.80
C THR A 90 3.51 -2.86 11.05
N ILE A 91 2.73 -3.46 11.96
CA ILE A 91 2.24 -2.81 13.18
C ILE A 91 3.41 -2.35 14.07
N PRO A 92 4.41 -3.18 14.39
CA PRO A 92 5.58 -2.73 15.15
C PRO A 92 6.32 -1.54 14.50
N ASN A 93 6.51 -1.57 13.18
CA ASN A 93 7.17 -0.48 12.45
C ASN A 93 6.35 0.82 12.49
N VAL A 94 5.03 0.73 12.28
CA VAL A 94 4.12 1.88 12.38
C VAL A 94 4.15 2.47 13.78
N LYS A 95 4.05 1.63 14.82
CA LYS A 95 4.12 2.08 16.23
C LYS A 95 5.44 2.80 16.53
N ALA A 96 6.56 2.26 16.03
CA ALA A 96 7.88 2.82 16.26
C ALA A 96 8.06 4.22 15.62
N ASN A 97 7.42 4.48 14.48
CA ASN A 97 7.64 5.70 13.69
C ASN A 97 6.55 6.76 13.83
N LEU A 98 5.28 6.36 13.92
CA LEU A 98 4.14 7.28 13.89
C LEU A 98 3.53 7.56 15.28
N LEU A 99 3.60 6.61 16.21
CA LEU A 99 2.92 6.76 17.51
C LEU A 99 3.82 7.30 18.64
N LYS A 100 5.14 7.33 18.46
CA LYS A 100 6.09 7.81 19.49
C LYS A 100 6.26 9.33 19.56
N LYS A 101 5.71 10.10 18.62
CA LYS A 101 5.97 11.55 18.46
C LYS A 101 4.93 12.49 19.08
N SER A 102 4.00 11.99 19.89
CA SER A 102 2.89 12.80 20.44
C SER A 102 3.27 13.77 21.58
N SER A 103 4.55 13.98 21.88
CA SER A 103 5.00 14.79 23.02
C SER A 103 5.31 16.27 22.71
N GLN A 104 5.31 16.73 21.45
CA GLN A 104 5.47 18.16 21.13
C GLN A 104 4.63 18.58 19.91
N GLY A 105 3.57 19.36 20.16
CA GLY A 105 2.99 20.35 19.23
C GLY A 105 2.14 19.83 18.06
N THR A 106 0.84 20.16 18.08
CA THR A 106 -0.13 20.10 16.96
C THR A 106 -0.09 18.82 16.12
N SER A 107 -0.46 17.68 16.71
CA SER A 107 -0.66 16.45 15.94
C SER A 107 -2.07 16.48 15.33
N THR A 108 -2.16 16.62 14.01
CA THR A 108 -3.39 16.24 13.29
C THR A 108 -3.67 14.77 13.63
N SER A 109 -4.89 14.49 14.13
CA SER A 109 -5.28 13.13 14.50
C SER A 109 -5.21 12.23 13.27
N ARG A 110 -4.20 11.37 13.20
CA ARG A 110 -3.98 10.46 12.08
C ARG A 110 -4.72 9.15 12.32
N SER A 111 -5.58 8.78 11.38
CA SER A 111 -6.24 7.47 11.40
C SER A 111 -5.35 6.43 10.71
N ILE A 112 -5.18 5.29 11.37
CA ILE A 112 -4.36 4.17 10.88
C ILE A 112 -5.20 2.89 10.92
N GLY A 113 -5.22 2.15 9.81
CA GLY A 113 -5.93 0.88 9.68
C GLY A 113 -5.05 -0.23 9.10
N PHE A 114 -5.32 -1.47 9.51
CA PHE A 114 -4.57 -2.66 9.08
C PHE A 114 -5.56 -3.72 8.59
N TYR A 115 -5.37 -4.20 7.35
CA TYR A 115 -6.32 -5.07 6.67
C TYR A 115 -5.61 -6.29 6.09
N ALA A 116 -5.96 -7.48 6.58
CA ALA A 116 -5.45 -8.74 6.05
C ALA A 116 -6.45 -9.36 5.08
N GLY A 117 -5.99 -9.85 3.93
CA GLY A 117 -6.80 -10.70 3.06
C GLY A 117 -6.51 -10.55 1.57
N ASP A 118 -7.22 -11.37 0.79
CA ASP A 118 -7.08 -11.45 -0.66
C ASP A 118 -7.65 -10.21 -1.36
N TRP A 119 -6.96 -9.73 -2.40
CA TRP A 119 -7.37 -8.54 -3.15
C TRP A 119 -8.75 -8.67 -3.81
N SER A 120 -9.23 -9.90 -4.05
CA SER A 120 -10.54 -10.14 -4.65
C SER A 120 -11.72 -9.86 -3.72
N GLU A 121 -11.50 -9.84 -2.40
CA GLU A 121 -12.56 -9.74 -1.37
C GLU A 121 -12.35 -8.58 -0.38
N ILE A 122 -11.14 -8.02 -0.31
CA ILE A 122 -10.77 -7.02 0.70
C ILE A 122 -11.37 -5.63 0.45
N ASP A 123 -11.93 -5.38 -0.74
CA ASP A 123 -12.57 -4.11 -1.09
C ASP A 123 -13.67 -3.76 -0.08
N LYS A 124 -14.53 -4.71 0.31
CA LYS A 124 -15.59 -4.43 1.29
C LYS A 124 -15.04 -3.94 2.62
N LEU A 125 -13.93 -4.50 3.10
CA LEU A 125 -13.34 -4.06 4.38
C LEU A 125 -12.65 -2.69 4.24
N LEU A 126 -11.93 -2.47 3.14
CA LEU A 126 -11.26 -1.19 2.88
C LEU A 126 -12.24 -0.04 2.63
N LEU A 127 -13.40 -0.34 2.04
CA LEU A 127 -14.45 0.64 1.72
C LEU A 127 -15.43 0.86 2.90
N CYS A 128 -15.58 -0.11 3.82
CA CYS A 128 -16.44 0.02 4.99
C CYS A 128 -15.69 0.43 6.29
N GLY A 129 -14.37 0.26 6.35
CA GLY A 129 -13.56 0.51 7.55
C GLY A 129 -13.65 1.93 8.10
N ASP A 130 -13.90 2.92 7.25
CA ASP A 130 -14.08 4.32 7.65
C ASP A 130 -15.41 4.57 8.38
N ALA A 131 -16.43 3.71 8.19
CA ALA A 131 -17.73 3.87 8.83
C ALA A 131 -17.78 3.44 10.31
N VAL A 132 -16.74 2.77 10.82
CA VAL A 132 -16.72 2.26 12.20
C VAL A 132 -16.12 3.27 13.19
N GLN A 133 -15.23 4.16 12.73
CA GLN A 133 -14.68 5.22 13.59
C GLN A 133 -15.73 6.32 13.90
N ASP A 134 -16.66 6.54 12.97
CA ASP A 134 -17.78 7.49 13.10
C ASP A 134 -18.88 7.04 14.08
N LYS A 135 -18.86 5.80 14.59
CA LYS A 135 -19.83 5.37 15.61
C LYS A 135 -19.54 5.91 17.01
N ILE A 136 -18.33 6.43 17.27
CA ILE A 136 -17.97 7.00 18.57
C ILE A 136 -18.33 8.49 18.64
N THR A 137 -18.30 9.19 17.51
CA THR A 137 -18.72 10.58 17.40
C THR A 137 -20.08 10.62 16.73
N ASN A 138 -21.16 10.82 17.49
CA ASN A 138 -22.55 10.94 17.01
C ASN A 138 -22.78 12.12 16.00
N LEU A 139 -22.08 12.12 14.87
CA LEU A 139 -22.19 13.07 13.78
C LEU A 139 -22.56 12.27 12.53
N ARG A 140 -23.84 11.89 12.47
CA ARG A 140 -24.43 11.43 11.23
C ARG A 140 -24.48 12.60 10.25
N THR A 141 -23.59 12.59 9.27
CA THR A 141 -23.94 13.07 7.93
C THR A 141 -24.22 11.85 7.07
N GLU A 142 -25.50 11.51 6.93
CA GLU A 142 -26.02 10.42 6.10
C GLU A 142 -25.78 10.64 4.57
N ASN A 143 -24.72 11.36 4.16
CA ASN A 143 -24.49 11.75 2.76
C ASN A 143 -23.02 11.97 2.34
N GLU A 144 -22.00 11.67 3.15
CA GLU A 144 -20.62 11.61 2.64
C GLU A 144 -20.37 10.18 2.13
N GLY A 145 -20.78 9.92 0.89
CA GLY A 145 -20.44 8.69 0.19
C GLY A 145 -18.93 8.44 0.25
N TYR A 146 -18.53 7.19 0.45
CA TYR A 146 -17.14 6.79 0.57
C TYR A 146 -16.25 7.47 -0.49
N ARG A 147 -15.38 8.37 -0.03
CA ARG A 147 -14.34 8.98 -0.86
C ARG A 147 -13.17 7.99 -0.85
N GLY A 148 -12.91 7.34 -1.98
CA GLY A 148 -11.76 6.46 -2.14
C GLY A 148 -10.42 7.10 -1.75
N TYR A 149 -9.34 6.35 -1.88
CA TYR A 149 -8.00 6.83 -1.52
C TYR A 149 -7.49 7.81 -2.58
N ASP A 150 -7.00 8.97 -2.13
CA ASP A 150 -6.31 9.93 -2.97
C ASP A 150 -5.03 9.33 -3.57
N ILE A 151 -4.35 8.48 -2.79
CA ILE A 151 -3.05 7.90 -3.14
C ILE A 151 -3.07 6.40 -2.85
N ILE A 152 -2.79 5.58 -3.85
CA ILE A 152 -2.52 4.14 -3.67
C ILE A 152 -1.03 3.90 -3.91
N LEU A 153 -0.38 3.24 -2.96
CA LEU A 153 1.03 2.87 -2.96
C LEU A 153 1.16 1.36 -3.19
N MET A 154 2.00 0.98 -4.14
CA MET A 154 2.23 -0.40 -4.53
C MET A 154 3.72 -0.63 -4.74
N ALA A 155 4.36 -1.40 -3.86
CA ALA A 155 5.75 -1.80 -4.02
C ALA A 155 5.83 -3.31 -4.23
N GLU A 156 6.34 -3.72 -5.39
CA GLU A 156 6.57 -5.13 -5.76
C GLU A 156 5.32 -6.02 -5.65
N THR A 157 4.15 -5.52 -6.02
CA THR A 157 2.88 -6.27 -5.96
C THR A 157 2.48 -6.94 -7.29
N VAL A 158 3.23 -6.71 -8.37
CA VAL A 158 2.85 -7.11 -9.74
C VAL A 158 3.62 -8.33 -10.28
N TYR A 159 4.16 -9.17 -9.39
CA TYR A 159 4.99 -10.32 -9.79
C TYR A 159 4.17 -11.55 -10.21
N ALA A 160 3.00 -11.77 -9.62
CA ALA A 160 2.13 -12.91 -9.95
C ALA A 160 1.09 -12.52 -11.02
N LEU A 161 1.13 -13.19 -12.20
CA LEU A 161 0.22 -12.90 -13.32
C LEU A 161 -1.25 -13.14 -12.96
N ASP A 162 -1.53 -14.24 -12.27
CA ASP A 162 -2.90 -14.66 -11.92
C ASP A 162 -3.60 -13.67 -10.98
N SER A 163 -2.81 -12.90 -10.21
CA SER A 163 -3.32 -11.94 -9.23
C SER A 163 -3.54 -10.54 -9.82
N LEU A 164 -2.97 -10.23 -11.00
CA LEU A 164 -3.08 -8.89 -11.61
C LEU A 164 -4.52 -8.44 -11.89
N PRO A 165 -5.46 -9.30 -12.36
CA PRO A 165 -6.84 -8.89 -12.57
C PRO A 165 -7.54 -8.48 -11.26
N SER A 166 -7.36 -9.25 -10.19
CA SER A 166 -7.91 -8.94 -8.86
C SER A 166 -7.31 -7.66 -8.30
N LEU A 167 -5.98 -7.49 -8.42
CA LEU A 167 -5.27 -6.28 -8.00
C LEU A 167 -5.77 -5.03 -8.74
N TYR A 168 -5.88 -5.10 -10.07
CA TYR A 168 -6.36 -3.98 -10.88
C TYR A 168 -7.81 -3.61 -10.54
N ARG A 169 -8.67 -4.62 -10.35
CA ARG A 169 -10.06 -4.42 -9.93
C ARG A 169 -10.15 -3.75 -8.56
N LEU A 170 -9.31 -4.14 -7.61
CA LEU A 170 -9.24 -3.52 -6.29
C LEU A 170 -8.81 -2.06 -6.39
N VAL A 171 -7.73 -1.77 -7.11
CA VAL A 171 -7.25 -0.40 -7.34
C VAL A 171 -8.36 0.47 -7.92
N LYS A 172 -9.10 -0.01 -8.92
CA LYS A 172 -10.23 0.73 -9.51
C LYS A 172 -11.36 1.03 -8.53
N LYS A 173 -11.67 0.10 -7.62
CA LYS A 173 -12.74 0.29 -6.63
C LYS A 173 -12.33 1.24 -5.51
N CYS A 174 -11.06 1.20 -5.13
CA CYS A 174 -10.53 1.94 -3.99
C CYS A 174 -10.03 3.35 -4.36
N LEU A 175 -9.61 3.58 -5.61
CA LEU A 175 -9.04 4.87 -6.01
C LEU A 175 -10.10 5.98 -6.06
N HIS A 176 -9.78 7.13 -5.48
CA HIS A 176 -10.62 8.32 -5.57
C HIS A 176 -10.71 8.81 -7.02
N TYR A 177 -11.92 9.06 -7.52
CA TYR A 177 -12.14 9.61 -8.86
C TYR A 177 -12.63 11.07 -8.77
N PRO A 178 -12.14 11.98 -9.63
CA PRO A 178 -11.16 11.75 -10.70
C PRO A 178 -9.70 11.87 -10.23
N SER A 179 -9.40 12.53 -9.13
CA SER A 179 -8.04 13.01 -8.82
C SER A 179 -7.07 12.00 -8.20
N GLY A 180 -7.50 10.77 -7.95
CA GLY A 180 -6.66 9.75 -7.33
C GLY A 180 -5.48 9.34 -8.19
N VAL A 181 -4.36 9.04 -7.53
CA VAL A 181 -3.08 8.69 -8.16
C VAL A 181 -2.56 7.38 -7.60
N VAL A 182 -1.92 6.57 -8.46
CA VAL A 182 -1.27 5.33 -8.06
C VAL A 182 0.24 5.44 -8.27
N TYR A 183 0.99 5.24 -7.19
CA TYR A 183 2.44 5.10 -7.24
C TYR A 183 2.81 3.63 -7.19
N MET A 184 3.49 3.15 -8.23
CA MET A 184 3.89 1.75 -8.33
C MET A 184 5.41 1.64 -8.59
N ALA A 185 6.07 0.86 -7.74
CA ALA A 185 7.45 0.41 -7.93
C ALA A 185 7.46 -1.11 -8.15
N GLY A 186 8.20 -1.59 -9.15
CA GLY A 186 8.32 -3.02 -9.42
C GLY A 186 9.19 -3.29 -10.64
N LYS A 187 9.64 -4.53 -10.80
CA LYS A 187 10.48 -4.92 -11.95
C LYS A 187 9.66 -4.92 -13.24
N LYS A 188 10.32 -4.57 -14.35
CA LYS A 188 9.71 -4.65 -15.70
C LYS A 188 9.24 -6.07 -16.02
N HIS A 189 10.00 -7.06 -15.58
CA HIS A 189 9.71 -8.47 -15.75
C HIS A 189 10.27 -9.25 -14.56
N TYR A 190 9.49 -10.18 -14.02
CA TYR A 190 9.92 -11.14 -13.01
C TYR A 190 10.06 -12.53 -13.67
N PHE A 191 11.29 -12.98 -13.87
CA PHE A 191 11.55 -14.32 -14.45
C PHE A 191 11.01 -15.43 -13.54
N GLY A 192 10.46 -16.48 -14.15
CA GLY A 192 9.83 -17.60 -13.44
C GLY A 192 8.32 -17.43 -13.28
N VAL A 193 7.87 -16.34 -12.66
CA VAL A 193 6.43 -16.05 -12.41
C VAL A 193 5.76 -15.29 -13.56
N GLY A 194 6.54 -14.70 -14.47
CA GLY A 194 6.07 -14.11 -15.72
C GLY A 194 5.39 -12.74 -15.58
N GLY A 195 5.18 -12.24 -14.36
CA GLY A 195 4.60 -10.93 -14.09
C GLY A 195 5.55 -9.76 -14.34
N GLY A 196 5.10 -8.57 -13.98
CA GLY A 196 5.85 -7.33 -14.13
C GLY A 196 4.98 -6.10 -14.40
N THR A 197 5.61 -4.94 -14.31
CA THR A 197 4.94 -3.66 -14.53
C THR A 197 4.41 -3.52 -15.96
N ARG A 198 5.03 -4.17 -16.95
CA ARG A 198 4.57 -4.14 -18.35
C ARG A 198 3.21 -4.80 -18.53
N GLN A 199 2.98 -5.95 -17.90
CA GLN A 199 1.75 -6.72 -18.01
C GLN A 199 0.63 -6.01 -17.25
N PHE A 200 0.92 -5.45 -16.09
CA PHE A 200 -0.05 -4.65 -15.35
C PHE A 200 -0.47 -3.38 -16.12
N LEU A 201 0.47 -2.62 -16.68
CA LEU A 201 0.16 -1.46 -17.52
C LEU A 201 -0.60 -1.83 -18.80
N ARG A 202 -0.42 -3.04 -19.32
CA ARG A 202 -1.19 -3.53 -20.47
C ARG A 202 -2.66 -3.71 -20.10
N LEU A 203 -2.95 -4.34 -18.96
CA LEU A 203 -4.32 -4.49 -18.44
C LEU A 203 -5.02 -3.13 -18.26
N VAL A 204 -4.29 -2.15 -17.73
CA VAL A 204 -4.80 -0.78 -17.54
C VAL A 204 -5.21 -0.13 -18.88
N ARG A 205 -4.37 -0.26 -19.92
CA ARG A 205 -4.65 0.31 -21.25
C ARG A 205 -5.78 -0.40 -21.97
N GLU A 206 -5.84 -1.73 -21.87
CA GLU A 206 -6.86 -2.54 -22.53
C GLU A 206 -8.27 -2.29 -21.98
N ASP A 207 -8.41 -1.90 -20.70
CA ASP A 207 -9.70 -1.56 -20.11
C ASP A 207 -10.30 -0.27 -20.70
N GLY A 208 -9.52 0.55 -21.43
CA GLY A 208 -9.98 1.76 -22.13
C GLY A 208 -10.56 2.86 -21.24
N LYS A 209 -10.66 2.61 -19.93
CA LYS A 209 -11.13 3.50 -18.87
C LYS A 209 -9.95 3.96 -18.01
N GLU A 210 -8.83 4.31 -18.62
CA GLU A 210 -7.83 5.11 -17.92
C GLU A 210 -8.54 6.38 -17.45
N PRO A 211 -8.71 6.61 -16.13
CA PRO A 211 -9.13 7.92 -15.67
C PRO A 211 -8.07 8.89 -16.20
N ALA A 212 -8.48 9.91 -16.96
CA ALA A 212 -7.56 10.88 -17.58
C ALA A 212 -6.60 11.58 -16.57
N SER A 213 -6.85 11.39 -15.27
CA SER A 213 -6.13 11.92 -14.12
C SER A 213 -5.43 10.85 -13.27
N CYS A 214 -5.58 9.56 -13.56
CA CYS A 214 -4.86 8.48 -12.86
C CYS A 214 -3.40 8.46 -13.35
N MET A 215 -2.56 9.21 -12.64
CA MET A 215 -1.16 9.33 -12.98
C MET A 215 -0.38 8.14 -12.42
N TRP A 216 0.01 7.21 -13.29
CA TRP A 216 0.89 6.10 -12.94
C TRP A 216 2.34 6.60 -12.89
N ARG A 217 2.81 6.97 -11.71
CA ARG A 217 4.20 7.37 -11.52
C ARG A 217 5.08 6.17 -11.25
N ARG A 218 6.08 5.98 -12.11
CA ARG A 218 7.04 4.88 -12.03
C ARG A 218 8.10 5.18 -10.98
N GLY A 219 8.21 4.31 -9.98
CA GLY A 219 9.49 4.10 -9.28
C GLY A 219 10.52 3.53 -10.25
N LEU A 220 11.80 3.83 -10.02
CA LEU A 220 12.92 3.55 -10.95
C LEU A 220 12.89 2.13 -11.54
N ASN A 221 13.19 2.03 -12.85
CA ASN A 221 13.24 0.76 -13.56
C ASN A 221 14.51 -0.01 -13.17
N TYR A 222 14.36 -1.14 -12.50
CA TYR A 222 15.44 -2.11 -12.40
C TYR A 222 15.60 -2.84 -13.74
N PRO A 223 16.79 -2.80 -14.38
CA PRO A 223 17.11 -3.80 -15.38
C PRO A 223 17.11 -5.19 -14.72
N SER A 224 16.62 -6.17 -15.47
CA SER A 224 16.69 -7.60 -15.17
C SER A 224 18.08 -8.05 -14.77
#